data_AF-A0A0U2M423-F1
#
_entry.id   AF-A0A0U2M423-F1
#
_cell.length_a   1.000
_cell.length_b   1.000
_cell.length_c   1.000
_cell.angle_alpha   90.00
_cell.angle_beta   90.00
_cell.angle_gamma   90.00
#
_symmetry.space_group_name_H-M   'P 1'
#
loop_
_entity.id
_entity.type
_entity.pdbx_description
1 polymer ?
#
loop_
_entity_poly.entity_id
_entity_poly.type
_entity_poly.pdbx_seq_one_letter_code
_entity_poly.pdbx_strand_id
1 'polypeptide(L)'
;MRLGLYIKDVIKKQGRTLKWVSDQLEMNERTFAGKLNRDSITGEELLRLSDILGIDLKQLKEEMLKMNITEYTVLDFKGMKGSVPYHYNVIKLGENMYYKGYDEDKIKVTSDIKWASHIVPKFGEETVGFIKKFYDEEGRRKDS
;
A
#
# COMPACT_ATOMS: atom_id res chain seq x y z
N MET A 1 3.56 -2.61 -3.02
CA MET A 1 4.24 -2.87 -4.31
C MET A 1 5.67 -2.35 -4.25
N ARG A 2 6.66 -3.05 -4.81
CA ARG A 2 8.03 -2.53 -4.94
C ARG A 2 8.23 -1.84 -6.29
N LEU A 3 8.33 -0.51 -6.28
CA LEU A 3 8.38 0.32 -7.49
C LEU A 3 9.54 -0.05 -8.42
N GLY A 4 10.72 -0.31 -7.88
CA GLY A 4 11.89 -0.67 -8.64
C GLY A 4 11.78 -2.06 -9.30
N LEU A 5 11.08 -3.02 -8.68
CA LEU A 5 10.77 -4.29 -9.34
C LEU A 5 9.79 -4.11 -10.48
N TYR A 6 8.73 -3.32 -10.26
CA TYR A 6 7.78 -2.97 -11.32
C TYR A 6 8.47 -2.35 -12.53
N ILE A 7 9.34 -1.35 -12.33
CA ILE A 7 10.08 -0.69 -13.42
C ILE A 7 10.96 -1.70 -14.17
N LYS A 8 11.65 -2.62 -13.47
CA LYS A 8 12.45 -3.68 -14.12
C LYS A 8 11.60 -4.58 -15.01
N ASP A 9 10.40 -4.94 -14.55
CA ASP A 9 9.48 -5.77 -15.33
C ASP A 9 8.98 -5.04 -16.57
N VAL A 10 8.67 -3.74 -16.48
CA VAL A 10 8.31 -2.91 -17.64
C VAL A 10 9.46 -2.89 -18.66
N ILE A 11 10.69 -2.63 -18.22
CA ILE A 11 11.89 -2.61 -19.08
C ILE A 11 12.04 -3.96 -19.80
N LYS A 12 11.94 -5.06 -19.07
CA LYS A 12 12.05 -6.41 -19.61
C LYS A 12 10.94 -6.73 -20.62
N LYS A 13 9.69 -6.36 -20.32
CA LYS A 13 8.53 -6.57 -21.21
C LYS A 13 8.66 -5.78 -22.53
N GLN A 14 9.31 -4.63 -22.49
CA GLN A 14 9.62 -3.82 -23.68
C GLN A 14 10.85 -4.31 -24.45
N GLY A 15 11.52 -5.38 -24.00
CA GLY A 15 12.75 -5.87 -24.62
C GLY A 15 13.94 -4.91 -24.48
N ARG A 16 13.89 -3.98 -23.53
CA ARG A 16 14.93 -2.98 -23.28
C ARG A 16 15.91 -3.48 -22.22
N THR A 17 17.10 -2.87 -22.17
CA THR A 17 18.12 -3.17 -21.16
C THR A 17 18.17 -2.07 -20.10
N LEU A 18 18.66 -2.41 -18.90
CA LEU A 18 18.90 -1.40 -17.85
C LEU A 18 19.86 -0.31 -18.33
N LYS A 19 20.91 -0.71 -19.05
CA LYS A 19 21.87 0.19 -19.69
C LYS A 19 21.18 1.20 -20.61
N TRP A 20 20.33 0.73 -21.52
CA TRP A 20 19.64 1.61 -22.47
C TRP A 20 18.82 2.68 -21.73
N VAL A 21 18.10 2.29 -20.67
CA VAL A 21 17.28 3.22 -19.88
C VAL A 21 18.15 4.17 -19.06
N SER A 22 19.24 3.69 -18.46
CA SER A 22 20.15 4.54 -17.69
C SER A 22 20.84 5.57 -18.58
N ASP A 23 21.16 5.23 -19.82
CA ASP A 23 21.72 6.17 -20.80
C ASP A 23 20.72 7.29 -21.13
N GLN A 24 19.42 6.97 -21.28
CA GLN A 24 18.36 7.99 -21.48
C GLN A 24 18.18 8.91 -20.26
N LEU A 25 18.50 8.44 -19.06
CA LEU A 25 18.45 9.21 -17.83
C LEU A 25 19.73 10.02 -17.57
N GLU A 26 20.74 9.90 -18.42
CA GLU A 26 22.09 10.44 -18.19
C GLU A 26 22.68 9.95 -16.86
N MET A 27 22.40 8.69 -16.51
CA MET A 27 22.77 8.08 -15.23
C MET A 27 23.64 6.84 -15.44
N ASN A 28 24.59 6.60 -14.55
CA ASN A 28 25.37 5.36 -14.56
C ASN A 28 24.45 4.13 -14.32
N GLU A 29 24.59 3.08 -15.13
CA GLU A 29 23.81 1.84 -15.04
C GLU A 29 23.84 1.21 -13.65
N ARG A 30 25.00 1.16 -12.99
CA ARG A 30 25.14 0.59 -11.64
C ARG A 30 24.38 1.42 -10.61
N THR A 31 24.41 2.74 -10.74
CA THR A 31 23.64 3.67 -9.90
C THR A 31 22.14 3.46 -10.11
N PHE A 32 21.69 3.37 -11.37
CA PHE A 32 20.30 3.13 -11.71
C PHE A 32 19.81 1.78 -11.15
N ALA A 33 20.55 0.69 -11.39
CA ALA A 33 20.24 -0.62 -10.83
C ALA A 33 20.19 -0.61 -9.29
N GLY A 34 21.13 0.11 -8.65
CA GLY A 34 21.17 0.28 -7.20
C GLY A 34 19.98 1.04 -6.64
N LYS A 35 19.45 2.03 -7.38
CA LYS A 35 18.22 2.76 -7.01
C LYS A 35 16.98 1.88 -7.14
N LEU A 36 16.86 1.12 -8.23
CA LEU A 36 15.77 0.16 -8.42
C LEU A 36 15.76 -0.92 -7.32
N ASN A 37 16.94 -1.43 -6.94
CA ASN A 37 17.04 -2.45 -5.89
C ASN A 37 16.61 -1.95 -4.50
N ARG A 38 16.78 -0.66 -4.23
CA ARG A 38 16.49 -0.02 -2.94
C ARG A 38 15.18 0.77 -2.94
N ASP A 39 14.43 0.74 -4.04
CA ASP A 39 13.22 1.55 -4.22
C ASP A 39 13.44 3.05 -3.95
N SER A 40 14.62 3.58 -4.30
CA SER A 40 15.05 4.96 -4.02
C SER A 40 15.02 5.86 -5.26
N ILE A 41 14.03 5.64 -6.13
CA ILE A 41 13.74 6.48 -7.30
C ILE A 41 13.06 7.76 -6.81
N THR A 42 13.57 8.92 -7.19
CA THR A 42 12.97 10.21 -6.83
C THR A 42 11.74 10.51 -7.68
N GLY A 43 10.93 11.49 -7.26
CA GLY A 43 9.78 11.92 -8.06
C GLY A 43 10.17 12.41 -9.46
N GLU A 44 11.26 13.17 -9.58
CA GLU A 44 11.78 13.65 -10.87
C GLU A 44 12.26 12.49 -11.77
N GLU A 45 12.99 11.53 -11.19
CA GLU A 45 13.43 10.33 -11.91
C GLU A 45 12.23 9.50 -12.37
N LEU A 46 11.19 9.39 -11.56
CA LEU A 46 9.96 8.68 -11.91
C LEU A 46 9.21 9.37 -13.06
N LEU A 47 9.15 10.71 -13.07
CA LEU A 47 8.57 11.46 -14.19
C LEU A 47 9.34 11.19 -15.50
N ARG A 48 10.68 11.25 -15.48
CA ARG A 48 11.51 10.95 -16.65
C ARG A 48 11.33 9.50 -17.11
N LEU A 49 11.32 8.55 -16.17
CA LEU A 49 11.07 7.15 -16.48
C LEU A 49 9.68 6.91 -17.08
N SER A 50 8.69 7.67 -16.64
CA SER A 50 7.32 7.57 -17.18
C SER A 50 7.26 7.96 -18.64
N ASP A 51 8.00 8.99 -19.04
CA ASP A 51 8.12 9.43 -20.43
C ASP A 51 8.90 8.40 -21.26
N ILE A 52 10.09 7.99 -20.79
CA ILE A 52 10.96 7.04 -21.50
C ILE A 52 10.26 5.68 -21.71
N LEU A 53 9.60 5.17 -20.67
CA LEU A 53 9.00 3.83 -20.66
C LEU A 53 7.50 3.84 -20.97
N GLY A 54 6.88 5.00 -21.18
CA GLY A 54 5.43 5.10 -21.38
C GLY A 54 4.61 4.55 -20.19
N ILE A 55 5.07 4.78 -18.97
CA ILE A 55 4.35 4.35 -17.75
C ILE A 55 3.26 5.39 -17.45
N ASP A 56 2.01 4.96 -17.39
CA ASP A 56 0.93 5.80 -16.88
C ASP A 56 1.05 5.96 -15.35
N LEU A 57 1.45 7.15 -14.90
CA LEU A 57 1.62 7.45 -13.48
C LEU A 57 0.31 7.47 -12.69
N LYS A 58 -0.82 7.75 -13.34
CA LYS A 58 -2.13 7.67 -12.70
C LYS A 58 -2.47 6.21 -12.44
N GLN A 59 -2.31 5.35 -13.44
CA GLN A 59 -2.53 3.90 -13.27
C GLN A 59 -1.55 3.31 -12.25
N LEU A 60 -0.26 3.69 -12.31
CA LEU A 60 0.74 3.25 -11.34
C LEU A 60 0.35 3.64 -9.92
N LYS A 61 -0.11 4.89 -9.71
CA LYS A 61 -0.62 5.36 -8.43
C LYS A 61 -1.82 4.52 -7.99
N GLU A 62 -2.76 4.24 -8.88
CA GLU A 62 -3.92 3.39 -8.56
C GLU A 62 -3.49 1.97 -8.18
N GLU A 63 -2.52 1.37 -8.86
CA GLU A 63 -1.95 0.06 -8.52
C GLU A 63 -1.17 0.08 -7.20
N MET A 64 -0.47 1.17 -6.88
CA MET A 64 0.18 1.35 -5.58
C MET A 64 -0.81 1.54 -4.45
N LEU A 65 -1.94 2.20 -4.75
CA LEU A 65 -3.03 2.44 -3.81
C LEU A 65 -4.06 1.31 -3.80
N LYS A 66 -3.91 0.28 -4.66
CA LYS A 66 -4.78 -0.89 -4.63
C LYS A 66 -4.69 -1.46 -3.25
N MET A 67 -5.86 -1.46 -2.62
CA MET A 67 -6.07 -2.06 -1.34
C MET A 67 -5.74 -3.55 -1.47
N ASN A 68 -4.70 -3.99 -0.78
CA ASN A 68 -4.42 -5.40 -0.59
C ASN A 68 -4.19 -5.69 0.88
N ILE A 69 -5.06 -6.48 1.48
CA ILE A 69 -4.98 -6.87 2.89
C ILE A 69 -3.90 -7.95 3.01
N THR A 70 -2.74 -7.58 3.52
CA THR A 70 -1.59 -8.50 3.64
C THR A 70 -1.40 -9.02 5.06
N GLU A 71 -2.06 -8.41 6.04
CA GLU A 71 -1.99 -8.80 7.44
C GLU A 71 -3.30 -8.46 8.17
N TYR A 72 -3.46 -9.01 9.37
CA TYR A 72 -4.53 -8.66 10.27
C TYR A 72 -3.94 -8.54 11.66
N THR A 73 -3.67 -7.31 12.11
CA THR A 73 -3.07 -7.05 13.42
C THR A 73 -4.00 -6.18 14.25
N VAL A 74 -4.34 -6.67 15.43
CA VAL A 74 -5.07 -5.90 16.44
C VAL A 74 -4.06 -5.08 17.24
N LEU A 75 -4.17 -3.76 17.15
CA LEU A 75 -3.36 -2.80 17.89
C LEU A 75 -4.15 -2.30 19.09
N ASP A 76 -3.65 -2.55 20.30
CA ASP A 76 -4.27 -2.14 21.57
C ASP A 76 -3.82 -0.72 21.95
N PHE A 77 -4.78 0.19 22.12
CA PHE A 77 -4.55 1.57 22.55
C PHE A 77 -5.26 1.83 23.87
N LYS A 78 -4.48 2.20 24.88
CA LYS A 78 -4.98 2.59 26.19
C LYS A 78 -4.29 3.84 26.69
N GLY A 79 -5.00 4.68 27.43
CA GLY A 79 -4.44 5.89 28.01
C GLY A 79 -5.48 6.77 28.69
N MET A 80 -5.12 8.03 28.88
CA MET A 80 -5.92 9.04 29.56
C MET A 80 -6.06 10.29 28.69
N LYS A 81 -7.27 10.80 28.55
CA LYS A 81 -7.53 12.14 27.99
C LYS A 81 -8.04 13.03 29.13
N GLY A 82 -7.12 13.75 29.77
CA GLY A 82 -7.41 14.39 31.05
C GLY A 82 -7.68 13.32 32.12
N SER A 83 -8.86 13.34 32.72
CA SER A 83 -9.32 12.33 33.70
C SER A 83 -10.11 11.17 33.07
N VAL A 84 -10.36 11.19 31.76
CA VAL A 84 -11.16 10.17 31.08
C VAL A 84 -10.25 9.07 30.53
N PRO A 85 -10.32 7.83 31.04
CA PRO A 85 -9.58 6.73 30.44
C PRO A 85 -10.17 6.39 29.08
N TYR A 86 -9.30 6.00 28.14
CA TYR A 86 -9.71 5.40 26.88
C TYR A 86 -9.03 4.05 26.72
N HIS A 87 -9.76 3.11 26.13
CA HIS A 87 -9.26 1.80 25.74
C HIS A 87 -9.98 1.34 24.49
N TYR A 88 -9.26 1.19 23.39
CA TYR A 88 -9.79 0.74 22.11
C TYR A 88 -8.73 0.00 21.30
N ASN A 89 -9.20 -0.79 20.36
CA ASN A 89 -8.38 -1.47 19.38
C ASN A 89 -8.49 -0.78 18.02
N VAL A 90 -7.44 -0.89 17.23
CA VAL A 90 -7.43 -0.58 15.79
C VAL A 90 -6.97 -1.81 15.04
N ILE A 91 -7.54 -2.08 13.86
CA ILE A 91 -7.12 -3.19 13.01
C ILE A 91 -6.24 -2.67 11.89
N LYS A 92 -4.99 -3.11 11.88
CA LYS A 92 -4.05 -2.92 10.78
C LYS A 92 -4.25 -4.05 9.77
N LEU A 93 -4.37 -3.67 8.51
CA LEU A 93 -4.65 -4.54 7.36
C LEU A 93 -3.46 -4.64 6.39
N GLY A 94 -2.39 -3.89 6.63
CA GLY A 94 -1.21 -3.82 5.78
C GLY A 94 -0.28 -2.68 6.19
N GLU A 95 0.80 -2.49 5.43
CA GLU A 95 1.91 -1.57 5.77
C GLU A 95 1.45 -0.13 6.09
N ASN A 96 0.39 0.37 5.43
CA ASN A 96 -0.22 1.68 5.71
C ASN A 96 -1.74 1.62 5.55
N MET A 97 -2.37 0.62 6.17
CA MET A 97 -3.79 0.39 5.99
C MET A 97 -4.44 0.02 7.30
N TYR A 98 -5.40 0.83 7.71
CA TYR A 98 -6.19 0.63 8.91
C TYR A 98 -7.66 0.53 8.56
N TYR A 99 -8.35 -0.39 9.21
CA TYR A 99 -9.79 -0.57 9.05
C TYR A 99 -10.55 0.68 9.50
N LYS A 100 -11.46 1.17 8.65
CA LYS A 100 -12.32 2.35 8.89
C LYS A 100 -13.82 2.01 8.88
N GLY A 101 -14.18 0.78 8.54
CA GLY A 101 -15.57 0.34 8.44
C GLY A 101 -15.81 -0.43 7.14
N TYR A 102 -17.07 -0.50 6.71
CA TYR A 102 -17.47 -1.14 5.47
C TYR A 102 -18.72 -0.47 4.88
N ASP A 103 -19.03 -0.79 3.64
CA ASP A 103 -20.33 -0.61 3.00
C ASP A 103 -20.81 -1.94 2.41
N GLU A 104 -21.86 -1.92 1.58
CA GLU A 104 -22.49 -3.15 1.05
C GLU A 104 -21.53 -4.01 0.22
N ASP A 105 -20.52 -3.39 -0.41
CA ASP A 105 -19.65 -4.01 -1.41
C ASP A 105 -18.20 -4.17 -0.95
N LYS A 106 -17.72 -3.30 -0.04
CA LYS A 106 -16.30 -3.30 0.34
C LYS A 106 -16.03 -2.81 1.76
N ILE A 107 -14.88 -3.19 2.30
CA ILE A 107 -14.32 -2.54 3.47
C ILE A 107 -13.69 -1.19 3.12
N LYS A 108 -13.81 -0.25 4.05
CA LYS A 108 -13.22 1.08 3.98
C LYS A 108 -11.94 1.10 4.80
N VAL A 109 -10.91 1.73 4.25
CA VAL A 109 -9.61 1.85 4.92
C VAL A 109 -9.10 3.28 4.95
N THR A 110 -8.08 3.50 5.78
CA THR A 110 -7.32 4.74 5.85
C THR A 110 -5.84 4.43 6.03
N SER A 111 -4.98 5.34 5.58
CA SER A 111 -3.54 5.28 5.83
C SER A 111 -3.11 5.99 7.12
N ASP A 112 -4.01 6.76 7.74
CA ASP A 112 -3.74 7.47 8.98
C ASP A 112 -4.56 6.85 10.12
N ILE A 113 -3.84 6.31 11.10
CA ILE A 113 -4.40 5.62 12.26
C ILE A 113 -5.39 6.48 13.05
N LYS A 114 -5.28 7.81 13.00
CA LYS A 114 -6.22 8.73 13.66
C LYS A 114 -7.64 8.68 13.09
N TRP A 115 -7.77 8.25 11.84
CA TRP A 115 -9.05 8.12 11.14
C TRP A 115 -9.55 6.68 11.06
N ALA A 116 -8.84 5.75 11.72
CA ALA A 116 -9.23 4.36 11.80
C ALA A 116 -10.42 4.17 12.76
N SER A 117 -11.12 3.06 12.62
CA SER A 117 -12.19 2.70 13.54
C SER A 117 -11.62 2.36 14.91
N HIS A 118 -12.11 3.03 15.95
CA HIS A 118 -11.86 2.67 17.34
C HIS A 118 -12.84 1.58 17.75
N ILE A 119 -12.32 0.36 17.92
CA ILE A 119 -13.11 -0.84 18.22
C ILE A 119 -13.00 -1.11 19.72
N VAL A 120 -14.12 -1.43 20.38
CA VAL A 120 -14.07 -1.82 21.80
C VAL A 120 -13.22 -3.09 21.92
N PRO A 121 -12.27 -3.20 22.88
CA PRO A 121 -11.23 -4.22 22.87
C PRO A 121 -11.72 -5.66 22.72
N LYS A 122 -12.83 -6.01 23.37
CA LYS A 122 -13.45 -7.35 23.26
C LYS A 122 -13.85 -7.74 21.84
N PHE A 123 -14.08 -6.77 20.95
CA PHE A 123 -14.49 -6.99 19.57
C PHE A 123 -13.34 -6.93 18.56
N GLY A 124 -12.09 -6.73 18.98
CA GLY A 124 -10.95 -6.62 18.07
C GLY A 124 -10.77 -7.86 17.19
N GLU A 125 -10.65 -9.03 17.82
CA GLU A 125 -10.51 -10.31 17.12
C GLU A 125 -11.78 -10.71 16.36
N GLU A 126 -12.96 -10.44 16.93
CA GLU A 126 -14.23 -10.69 16.25
C GLU A 126 -14.34 -9.91 14.93
N THR A 127 -13.89 -8.65 14.93
CA THR A 127 -13.88 -7.82 13.73
C THR A 127 -12.88 -8.34 12.70
N VAL A 128 -11.71 -8.85 13.11
CA VAL A 128 -10.79 -9.55 12.20
C VAL A 128 -11.45 -10.78 11.59
N GLY A 129 -12.15 -11.59 12.40
CA GLY A 129 -12.91 -12.75 11.93
C GLY A 129 -13.99 -12.37 10.93
N PHE A 130 -14.74 -11.30 11.19
CA PHE A 130 -15.73 -10.73 10.27
C PHE A 130 -15.10 -10.35 8.92
N ILE A 131 -13.99 -9.59 8.93
CA ILE A 131 -13.34 -9.16 7.68
C ILE A 131 -12.88 -10.38 6.88
N LYS A 132 -12.17 -11.32 7.50
CA LYS A 132 -11.68 -12.54 6.85
C LYS A 132 -12.79 -13.39 6.25
N LYS A 133 -13.94 -13.46 6.94
CA LYS A 133 -15.07 -14.27 6.51
C LYS A 133 -15.75 -13.70 5.28
N PHE A 134 -16.01 -12.39 5.27
CA PHE A 134 -16.89 -11.78 4.28
C PHE A 134 -16.17 -11.03 3.15
N TYR A 135 -14.89 -10.69 3.31
CA TYR A 135 -14.14 -9.90 2.34
C TYR A 135 -12.89 -10.64 1.85
N ASP A 136 -12.53 -10.39 0.59
CA ASP A 136 -11.30 -10.87 -0.05
C ASP A 136 -10.10 -9.96 0.30
N GLU A 137 -8.94 -10.30 -0.25
CA GLU A 137 -7.71 -9.54 -0.03
C GLU A 137 -7.77 -8.13 -0.63
N GLU A 138 -8.62 -7.91 -1.64
CA GLU A 138 -8.86 -6.57 -2.20
C GLU A 138 -9.86 -5.75 -1.37
N GLY A 139 -10.38 -6.33 -0.28
CA GLY A 139 -11.39 -5.74 0.58
C GLY A 139 -12.78 -5.72 -0.04
N ARG A 140 -13.02 -6.49 -1.10
CA ARG A 140 -14.34 -6.65 -1.73
C ARG A 140 -15.10 -7.79 -1.07
N ARG A 141 -16.41 -7.70 -1.04
CA ARG A 141 -17.26 -8.75 -0.49
C ARG A 141 -17.11 -10.02 -1.34
N LYS A 142 -17.02 -11.18 -0.69
CA LYS A 142 -16.82 -12.47 -1.38
C LYS A 142 -18.07 -13.00 -2.09
N ASP A 143 -19.23 -12.55 -1.63
CA ASP A 143 -20.55 -13.01 -2.11
C ASP A 143 -21.22 -12.03 -3.09
N SER A 144 -20.48 -11.01 -3.55
CA SER A 144 -20.97 -9.98 -4.51
C SER A 144 -20.58 -10.28 -5.94
#